data_AF-A0AAW4KT66-F1
#
_entry.id   AF-A0AAW4KT66-F1
#
_cell.length_a   1.000
_cell.length_b   1.000
_cell.length_c   1.000
_cell.angle_alpha   90.00
_cell.angle_beta   90.00
_cell.angle_gamma   90.00
#
_symmetry.space_group_name_H-M   'P 1'
#
loop_
_entity.id
_entity.type
_entity.pdbx_description
1 polymer ?
#
loop_
_entity_poly.entity_id
_entity_poly.type
_entity_poly.pdbx_seq_one_letter_code
_entity_poly.pdbx_strand_id
1 'polypeptide(L)' 'MEGMDGLEFLQTVGHSGLVRSVIICSSLSEDLRFTVRQIVSLLNLELLGDLAKPLNYEAMECLLKKHSAVPRIEMVPEPP' A
#
# COMPACT_ATOMS: atom_id res chain seq x y z
N MET A 1 5.53 -11.70 -7.54
CA MET A 1 6.64 -11.51 -8.50
C MET A 1 7.66 -12.57 -8.14
N GLU A 2 8.19 -13.29 -9.12
CA GLU A 2 9.15 -14.36 -8.82
C GLU A 2 10.44 -13.72 -8.25
N GLY A 3 10.90 -14.21 -7.10
CA GLY A 3 12.11 -13.71 -6.43
C GLY A 3 11.96 -12.43 -5.58
N MET A 4 10.76 -11.84 -5.46
CA MET A 4 10.53 -10.68 -4.60
C MET A 4 9.73 -11.08 -3.36
N ASP A 5 10.30 -10.86 -2.17
CA ASP A 5 9.54 -10.87 -0.93
C ASP A 5 8.81 -9.53 -0.78
N GLY A 6 7.51 -9.56 -1.07
CA GLY A 6 6.67 -8.37 -0.98
C GLY A 6 6.54 -7.84 0.45
N LEU A 7 6.71 -8.68 1.47
CA LEU A 7 6.61 -8.26 2.86
C LEU A 7 7.91 -7.59 3.33
N GLU A 8 9.07 -8.14 2.96
CA GLU A 8 10.37 -7.49 3.19
C GLU A 8 10.41 -6.10 2.51
N PHE A 9 9.87 -6.01 1.30
CA PHE A 9 9.70 -4.73 0.61
C PHE A 9 8.83 -3.75 1.43
N LEU A 10 7.66 -4.19 1.90
CA LEU A 10 6.76 -3.35 2.72
C LEU A 10 7.45 -2.87 4.00
N GLN A 11 8.22 -3.72 4.67
CA GLN A 11 9.00 -3.33 5.84
C GLN A 11 10.04 -2.27 5.47
N THR A 12 10.79 -2.49 4.39
CA THR A 12 11.85 -1.58 3.96
C THR A 12 11.28 -0.20 3.61
N VAL A 13 10.18 -0.14 2.84
CA VAL A 13 9.59 1.14 2.44
C VAL A 13 8.89 1.84 3.60
N GLY A 14 8.25 1.11 4.51
CA GLY A 14 7.66 1.66 5.73
C GLY A 14 8.69 2.37 6.62
N HIS A 15 9.89 1.79 6.77
CA HIS A 15 10.97 2.44 7.51
C HIS A 15 11.62 3.61 6.76
N SER A 16 11.62 3.60 5.43
CA SER A 16 12.23 4.68 4.64
C SER A 16 11.46 6.00 4.66
N GLY A 17 10.15 5.96 4.94
CA GLY A 17 9.27 7.14 4.86
C GLY A 17 9.05 7.69 3.45
N LEU A 18 9.59 7.04 2.41
CA LEU A 18 9.48 7.48 1.01
C LEU A 18 8.14 7.12 0.37
N VAL A 19 7.44 6.13 0.94
CA VAL A 19 6.16 5.63 0.44
C VAL A 19 5.09 5.97 1.45
N ARG A 20 4.09 6.75 1.02
CA ARG A 20 2.94 7.12 1.85
C ARG A 20 1.88 6.02 1.88
N SER A 21 1.53 5.51 0.70
CA SER A 21 0.38 4.63 0.54
C SER A 21 0.68 3.48 -0.42
N VAL A 22 0.05 2.33 -0.19
CA VAL A 22 0.26 1.08 -0.95
C VAL A 22 -1.06 0.46 -1.38
N ILE A 23 -1.03 -0.26 -2.52
CA ILE A 23 -2.12 -1.12 -3.00
C ILE A 23 -1.57 -2.54 -3.11
N ILE A 24 -2.28 -3.53 -2.56
CA ILE A 24 -1.87 -4.93 -2.64
C ILE A 24 -2.58 -5.61 -3.81
N CYS A 25 -1.83 -5.93 -4.87
CA CYS A 25 -2.35 -6.67 -6.02
C CYS A 25 -1.85 -8.11 -5.97
N SER A 26 -2.62 -9.03 -5.39
CA SER A 26 -2.14 -10.39 -5.13
C SER A 26 -3.19 -11.47 -5.41
N SER A 27 -2.72 -12.66 -5.77
CA SER A 27 -3.54 -13.88 -5.92
C SER A 27 -3.68 -14.67 -4.60
N LEU A 28 -3.32 -14.05 -3.47
CA LEU A 28 -3.50 -14.63 -2.13
C LEU A 28 -4.99 -14.74 -1.81
N SER A 29 -5.36 -15.67 -0.93
CA SER A 29 -6.73 -15.81 -0.42
C SER A 29 -7.18 -14.56 0.36
N GLU A 30 -8.49 -14.38 0.52
CA GLU A 30 -9.07 -13.26 1.27
C GLU A 30 -8.51 -13.15 2.68
N ASP A 31 -8.43 -14.28 3.41
CA ASP A 31 -7.91 -14.32 4.77
C ASP A 31 -6.47 -13.82 4.85
N LEU A 32 -5.62 -14.27 3.91
CA LEU A 32 -4.22 -13.87 3.88
C LEU A 32 -4.08 -12.40 3.47
N ARG A 33 -4.91 -11.90 2.54
CA ARG A 33 -4.96 -10.47 2.23
C ARG A 33 -5.33 -9.66 3.46
N PHE A 34 -6.32 -10.10 4.24
CA PHE A 34 -6.71 -9.46 5.50
C PHE A 34 -5.55 -9.39 6.49
N THR A 35 -4.81 -10.49 6.69
CA THR A 35 -3.61 -10.50 7.54
C THR A 35 -2.56 -9.50 7.05
N VAL A 36 -2.29 -9.46 5.74
CA VAL A 36 -1.33 -8.50 5.18
C VAL A 36 -1.81 -7.07 5.39
N ARG A 37 -3.12 -6.79 5.32
CA ARG A 37 -3.64 -5.44 5.65
C ARG A 37 -3.28 -5.02 7.06
N GLN A 38 -3.42 -5.93 8.03
CA GLN A 38 -3.04 -5.65 9.42
C GLN A 38 -1.54 -5.37 9.53
N ILE A 39 -0.70 -6.16 8.85
CA ILE A 39 0.75 -5.95 8.87
C ILE A 39 1.12 -4.58 8.29
N VAL A 40 0.53 -4.19 7.14
CA VAL A 40 0.77 -2.87 6.53
C VAL A 40 0.40 -1.74 7.47
N SER A 41 -0.70 -1.86 8.22
CA SER A 41 -1.12 -0.83 9.18
C SER A 41 -0.12 -0.62 10.33
N LEU A 42 0.68 -1.64 10.65
CA LEU A 42 1.73 -1.57 11.67
C LEU A 42 3.04 -0.96 11.14
N LEU A 43 3.20 -0.86 9.81
CA LEU A 43 4.42 -0.39 9.15
C LEU A 43 4.38 1.12 8.81
N ASN A 44 3.46 1.88 9.42
CA ASN A 44 3.21 3.30 9.13
C ASN A 44 2.90 3.59 7.64
N LEU A 45 2.39 2.59 6.92
CA LEU A 45 1.97 2.70 5.53
C LEU A 45 0.46 2.81 5.46
N GLU A 46 -0.04 3.71 4.60
CA GLU A 46 -1.46 3.80 4.32
C GLU A 46 -1.86 2.73 3.29
N LEU A 47 -2.69 1.76 3.70
CA LEU A 47 -3.26 0.82 2.74
C LEU A 47 -4.48 1.43 2.06
N LEU A 48 -4.38 1.71 0.76
CA LEU A 48 -5.50 2.20 -0.05
C LEU A 48 -6.54 1.08 -0.28
N GLY A 49 -6.05 -0.16 -0.43
CA GLY A 49 -6.86 -1.36 -0.60
C GLY A 49 -6.07 -2.50 -1.21
N ASP A 50 -6.75 -3.62 -1.46
CA ASP A 50 -6.24 -4.76 -2.22
C ASP A 50 -7.12 -5.06 -3.43
N LEU A 51 -6.48 -5.59 -4.46
CA LEU A 51 -7.08 -6.02 -5.70
C LEU A 51 -6.71 -7.48 -5.93
N ALA A 52 -7.74 -8.32 -6.11
CA ALA A 52 -7.55 -9.68 -6.60
C ALA A 52 -7.14 -9.64 -8.08
N LYS A 53 -6.51 -10.71 -8.56
CA LYS A 53 -6.26 -10.92 -9.99
C LYS A 53 -7.44 -11.70 -10.58
N PRO A 54 -7.89 -11.40 -11.81
CA PRO A 54 -7.38 -10.38 -12.72
C PRO A 54 -7.72 -8.95 -12.23
N LEU A 55 -6.85 -8.00 -12.55
CA LEU A 55 -6.98 -6.62 -12.10
C LEU A 55 -8.24 -6.00 -12.71
N ASN A 56 -9.18 -5.59 -11.86
CA ASN A 56 -10.37 -4.85 -12.29
C ASN A 56 -10.03 -3.36 -12.39
N TYR A 57 -10.21 -2.78 -13.59
CA TYR A 57 -9.92 -1.37 -13.86
C TYR A 57 -10.73 -0.42 -12.98
N GLU A 58 -12.04 -0.65 -12.82
CA GLU A 58 -12.91 0.21 -12.03
C GLU A 58 -12.53 0.21 -10.55
N ALA A 59 -12.23 -0.97 -10.01
CA ALA A 59 -11.76 -1.11 -8.64
C ALA A 59 -10.43 -0.37 -8.44
N MET A 60 -9.50 -0.50 -9.38
CA MET A 60 -8.23 0.22 -9.35
C MET A 60 -8.40 1.73 -9.47
N GLU A 61 -9.25 2.19 -10.38
CA GLU A 61 -9.53 3.61 -10.58
C GLU A 61 -10.14 4.22 -9.31
N CYS A 62 -11.02 3.51 -8.62
CA CYS A 62 -11.59 3.92 -7.35
C CYS A 62 -10.51 4.11 -6.27
N LEU A 63 -9.56 3.17 -6.15
CA LEU A 63 -8.46 3.28 -5.19
C LEU A 63 -7.53 4.45 -5.49
N LEU A 64 -7.23 4.69 -6.77
CA LEU A 64 -6.39 5.81 -7.19
C LEU A 64 -7.08 7.16 -6.96
N LYS A 65 -8.38 7.26 -7.27
CA LYS A 65 -9.18 8.47 -7.00
C LYS A 65 -9.22 8.79 -5.51
N LYS A 66 -9.32 7.78 -4.63
CA LYS A 66 -9.24 7.97 -3.18
C LYS A 66 -7.92 8.62 -2.77
N HIS A 67 -6.79 8.13 -3.28
CA HIS A 67 -5.49 8.74 -2.97
C HIS A 67 -5.39 10.18 -3.49
N SER A 68 -5.82 10.45 -4.73
CA SER A 68 -5.73 11.79 -5.33
C SER A 68 -6.64 12.82 -4.67
N ALA A 69 -7.73 12.38 -4.02
CA ALA A 69 -8.62 13.25 -3.27
C ALA A 69 -8.07 13.66 -1.90
N VAL A 70 -7.06 12.96 -1.37
CA VAL A 70 -6.41 13.33 -0.11
C VAL A 70 -5.38 14.44 -0.39
N PRO A 71 -5.49 15.61 0.24
CA PRO A 71 -4.51 16.68 0.08
C PRO A 71 -3.11 16.16 0.40
N ARG A 72 -2.14 16.52 -0.44
CA ARG A 72 -0.72 16.27 -0.18
C ARG A 72 -0.36 17.11 1.04
N ILE A 73 -0.31 16.50 2.22
CA ILE A 73 0.37 17.12 3.35
C ILE A 73 1.84 17.05 2.98
N GLU A 74 2.39 18.14 2.45
CA GLU A 74 3.82 18.29 2.32
C GLU A 74 4.39 18.17 3.72
N MET A 75 5.08 17.06 3.98
CA MET A 75 5.97 16.95 5.13
C MET A 75 7.07 17.98 4.90
N VAL A 76 6.89 19.18 5.46
CA VAL A 76 7.94 20.18 5.55
C VAL A 76 9.08 19.51 6.32
N PRO A 77 10.28 19.35 5.74
CA PRO A 77 11.42 18.86 6.49
C PRO A 77 11.71 19.87 7.59
N GLU A 78 11.72 19.40 8.84
CA GLU A 78 12.09 20.20 10.00
C GLU A 78 13.50 20.77 9.78
N PRO A 79 13.67 22.11 9.78
CA PRO A 79 14.98 22.69 9.57
C PRO A 79 15.89 22.43 10.79
N PRO A 80 17.22 22.31 10.58
CA PRO A 80 18.19 22.11 11.65
C PRO A 80 18.35 23.33 12.57
#